data_AF-A0A1F7FNR0-F1
#
_entry.id   AF-A0A1F7FNR0-F1
#
_cell.length_a   1.000
_cell.length_b   1.000
_cell.length_c   1.000
_cell.angle_alpha   90.00
_cell.angle_beta   90.00
_cell.angle_gamma   90.00
#
_symmetry.space_group_name_H-M   'P 1'
#
loop_
_entity.id
_entity.type
_entity.pdbx_description
1 polymer ?
#
loop_
_entity_poly.entity_id
_entity_poly.type
_entity_poly.pdbx_seq_one_letter_code
_entity_poly.pdbx_strand_id
1 'polypeptide(L)'
;MRAGSLYKEQIDAAIMAAYAASTEPSNFTMLALNLSKWDEETYPEKNTDEVKIAEELYTLMTALEKKGLKHQSDEVFRMMLLTFPERHFAQSPGQTSTEGIDFELFKVNKSETMTRFEDCFRMAVADSERFIHDIELHMFKEGSVGLAGNLFTAFVAASVRAAGGTRHDVPWKLMHQLAWLLNNTYRAYNQAYGIMRCILSVGIAAPTPTFADELEHSMNFFKRNYYWSSIDKATMTGDNTTLVMYIDRLLPMVIADHEKSNLIMLRAKAVKQGRGWPFGCLLIVIALITVILVANHFLDKYLAKFPEPPEKTSATTSSTTTPTRVLEPSDTRRPIPAQQPANISLQVFNRAGLEESKPPTQPIGRKLTLAELRYVIFQKHRLEHLDGIDLSEEEQEALHRLWQEWRSRGENIEAGSEEKKTVETEAEIYSDLLKGDAEDQLQQIVKSLEPDDWTKNKDKDKAASETEGQEMNNQRFKQSEGLLNLYAPEDIRKILLQLEKTGYYNGPTDLISWNSVARAALARFKAAKMLRTDDKWDLETQQALFGDTGPDR
;
A
#
# COMPACT_ATOMS: atom_id res chain seq x y z
N MET A 1 3.11 -24.28 -24.35
CA MET A 1 4.43 -23.98 -23.79
C MET A 1 4.51 -22.48 -23.62
N ARG A 2 4.58 -21.98 -22.38
CA ARG A 2 4.80 -20.54 -22.14
C ARG A 2 6.21 -20.22 -22.61
N ALA A 3 6.38 -19.21 -23.46
CA ALA A 3 7.70 -18.72 -23.84
C ALA A 3 8.29 -18.01 -22.61
N GLY A 4 8.99 -18.75 -21.74
CA GLY A 4 9.85 -18.14 -20.73
C GLY A 4 10.98 -17.39 -21.42
N SER A 5 11.43 -16.28 -20.84
CA SER A 5 12.62 -15.59 -21.35
C SER A 5 13.84 -16.49 -21.11
N LEU A 6 14.53 -16.84 -22.20
CA LEU A 6 15.78 -17.61 -22.19
C LEU A 6 16.87 -16.91 -21.35
N TYR A 7 16.77 -15.58 -21.19
CA TYR A 7 17.67 -14.79 -20.37
C TYR A 7 17.40 -14.91 -18.88
N LYS A 8 16.14 -15.09 -18.48
CA LYS A 8 15.82 -15.35 -17.06
C LYS A 8 16.50 -16.64 -16.60
N GLU A 9 16.36 -17.73 -17.36
CA GLU A 9 16.99 -19.01 -17.03
C GLU A 9 18.53 -18.88 -16.93
N GLN A 10 19.13 -18.04 -17.77
CA GLN A 10 20.57 -17.74 -17.72
C GLN A 10 20.97 -16.91 -16.48
N ILE A 11 20.12 -15.99 -16.03
CA ILE A 11 20.34 -15.22 -14.81
C ILE A 11 20.21 -16.14 -13.59
N ASP A 12 19.12 -16.91 -13.50
CA ASP A 12 18.88 -17.86 -12.41
C ASP A 12 20.04 -18.87 -12.31
N ALA A 13 20.50 -19.41 -13.45
CA ALA A 13 21.66 -20.30 -13.50
C ALA A 13 22.96 -19.63 -13.03
N ALA A 14 23.19 -18.36 -13.41
CA ALA A 14 24.37 -17.60 -12.98
C ALA A 14 24.33 -17.26 -11.48
N ILE A 15 23.15 -16.95 -10.93
CA ILE A 15 22.94 -16.76 -9.49
C ILE A 15 23.27 -18.05 -8.74
N MET A 16 22.76 -19.20 -9.20
CA MET A 16 23.05 -20.50 -8.59
C MET A 16 24.53 -20.88 -8.68
N ALA A 17 25.21 -20.57 -9.79
CA ALA A 17 26.65 -20.78 -9.93
C ALA A 17 27.45 -19.91 -8.94
N ALA A 18 27.09 -18.63 -8.78
CA ALA A 18 27.70 -17.73 -7.81
C ALA A 18 27.46 -18.20 -6.36
N TYR A 19 26.31 -18.81 -6.07
CA TYR A 19 26.05 -19.46 -4.78
C TYR A 19 26.95 -20.67 -4.53
N ALA A 20 27.07 -21.55 -5.52
CA ALA A 20 27.79 -22.82 -5.42
C ALA A 20 29.30 -22.62 -5.32
N ALA A 21 29.85 -21.68 -6.09
CA ALA A 21 31.28 -21.39 -6.16
C ALA A 21 31.54 -19.89 -5.89
N SER A 22 31.22 -19.47 -4.65
CA SER A 22 31.22 -18.07 -4.21
C SER A 22 32.59 -17.37 -4.18
N THR A 23 33.68 -18.11 -4.38
CA THR A 23 35.04 -17.55 -4.45
C THR A 23 35.55 -17.42 -5.89
N GLU A 24 34.81 -17.92 -6.88
CA GLU A 24 35.26 -17.97 -8.27
C GLU A 24 34.80 -16.70 -9.04
N PRO A 25 35.72 -15.82 -9.49
CA PRO A 25 35.36 -14.54 -10.13
C PRO A 25 34.62 -14.68 -11.46
N SER A 26 34.81 -15.81 -12.15
CA SER A 26 34.15 -16.13 -13.43
C SER A 26 32.62 -16.15 -13.30
N ASN A 27 32.09 -16.63 -12.17
CA ASN A 27 30.66 -16.73 -11.92
C ASN A 27 30.00 -15.35 -11.77
N PHE A 28 30.68 -14.41 -11.09
CA PHE A 28 30.22 -13.02 -10.96
C PHE A 28 30.30 -12.29 -12.31
N THR A 29 31.33 -12.56 -13.11
CA THR A 29 31.45 -12.01 -14.47
C THR A 29 30.30 -12.48 -15.37
N MET A 30 29.94 -13.76 -15.31
CA MET A 30 28.78 -14.29 -16.04
C MET A 30 27.46 -13.69 -15.56
N LEU A 31 27.29 -13.54 -14.25
CA LEU A 31 26.11 -12.90 -13.67
C LEU A 31 25.97 -11.45 -14.16
N ALA A 32 27.05 -10.66 -14.13
CA ALA A 32 27.08 -9.29 -14.64
C ALA A 32 26.72 -9.21 -16.13
N LEU A 33 27.28 -10.12 -16.94
CA LEU A 33 27.02 -10.18 -18.38
C LEU A 33 25.53 -10.46 -18.66
N ASN A 34 24.94 -11.43 -17.96
CA ASN A 34 23.54 -11.80 -18.16
C ASN A 34 22.60 -10.67 -17.69
N LEU A 35 22.89 -10.06 -16.55
CA LEU A 35 22.14 -8.91 -16.04
C LEU A 35 22.21 -7.68 -16.96
N SER A 36 23.37 -7.41 -17.57
CA SER A 36 23.52 -6.26 -18.48
C SER A 36 22.59 -6.29 -19.69
N LYS A 37 22.11 -7.48 -20.09
CA LYS A 37 21.19 -7.68 -21.21
C LYS A 37 19.73 -7.61 -20.79
N TRP A 38 19.43 -7.56 -19.49
CA TRP A 38 18.06 -7.56 -18.97
C TRP A 38 17.22 -6.40 -19.51
N ASP A 39 17.82 -5.21 -19.63
CA ASP A 39 17.14 -4.01 -20.12
C ASP A 39 16.68 -4.14 -21.58
N GLU A 40 17.32 -4.99 -22.38
CA GLU A 40 17.03 -5.19 -23.80
C GLU A 40 15.82 -6.13 -24.03
N GLU A 41 15.48 -6.94 -23.03
CA GLU A 41 14.38 -7.90 -23.11
C GLU A 41 13.01 -7.20 -23.04
N THR A 42 12.02 -7.70 -23.79
CA THR A 42 10.63 -7.22 -23.71
C THR A 42 9.69 -8.41 -23.75
N TYR A 43 9.03 -8.69 -22.62
CA TYR A 43 8.04 -9.77 -22.52
C TYR A 43 7.01 -9.48 -21.40
N PRO A 44 5.79 -10.09 -21.45
CA PRO A 44 4.68 -9.71 -20.57
C PRO A 44 4.93 -9.86 -19.07
N GLU A 45 5.78 -10.81 -18.65
CA GLU A 45 6.06 -11.11 -17.25
C GLU A 45 7.35 -10.44 -16.73
N LYS A 46 8.02 -9.61 -17.55
CA LYS A 46 9.31 -8.98 -17.22
C LYS A 46 9.31 -8.29 -15.86
N ASN A 47 8.28 -7.49 -15.56
CA ASN A 47 8.20 -6.77 -14.29
C ASN A 47 8.07 -7.71 -13.07
N THR A 48 7.42 -8.87 -13.24
CA THR A 48 7.26 -9.87 -12.17
C THR A 48 8.55 -10.64 -11.94
N ASP A 49 9.26 -10.99 -13.02
CA ASP A 49 10.55 -11.66 -12.91
C ASP A 49 11.66 -10.73 -12.43
N GLU A 50 11.60 -9.44 -12.77
CA GLU A 50 12.52 -8.41 -12.27
C GLU A 50 12.51 -8.35 -10.74
N VAL A 51 11.33 -8.42 -10.11
CA VAL A 51 11.17 -8.47 -8.65
C VAL A 51 11.88 -9.70 -8.08
N LYS A 52 11.63 -10.88 -8.67
CA LYS A 52 12.20 -12.14 -8.20
C LYS A 52 13.73 -12.15 -8.32
N ILE A 53 14.26 -11.71 -9.46
CA ILE A 53 15.70 -11.64 -9.68
C ILE A 53 16.34 -10.68 -8.67
N ALA A 54 15.74 -9.52 -8.40
CA ALA A 54 16.24 -8.58 -7.41
C ALA A 54 16.25 -9.19 -5.98
N GLU A 55 15.21 -9.92 -5.60
CA GLU A 55 15.14 -10.66 -4.32
C GLU A 55 16.22 -11.74 -4.21
N GLU A 56 16.46 -12.49 -5.29
CA GLU A 56 17.49 -13.53 -5.34
C GLU A 56 18.90 -12.93 -5.26
N LEU A 57 19.16 -11.82 -5.95
CA LEU A 57 20.43 -11.08 -5.84
C LEU A 57 20.66 -10.55 -4.41
N TYR A 58 19.62 -10.07 -3.74
CA TYR A 58 19.71 -9.63 -2.35
C TYR A 58 20.03 -10.79 -1.40
N THR A 59 19.41 -11.96 -1.64
CA THR A 59 19.67 -13.18 -0.88
C THR A 59 21.12 -13.65 -1.10
N LEU A 60 21.63 -13.56 -2.34
CA LEU A 60 23.00 -13.89 -2.69
C LEU A 60 23.98 -12.97 -1.98
N MET A 61 23.78 -11.66 -2.07
CA MET A 61 24.56 -10.64 -1.37
C MET A 61 24.64 -10.94 0.14
N THR A 62 23.50 -11.14 0.79
CA THR A 62 23.42 -11.44 2.23
C THR A 62 24.15 -12.74 2.58
N ALA A 63 24.05 -13.77 1.73
CA ALA A 63 24.76 -15.03 1.94
C ALA A 63 26.28 -14.89 1.81
N LEU A 64 26.76 -14.06 0.87
CA LEU A 64 28.18 -13.77 0.69
C LEU A 64 28.74 -12.98 1.89
N GLU A 65 28.00 -12.00 2.38
CA GLU A 65 28.39 -11.25 3.57
C GLU A 65 28.49 -12.14 4.81
N LYS A 66 27.51 -13.04 5.03
CA LYS A 66 27.57 -14.05 6.11
C LYS A 66 28.77 -15.00 5.99
N LYS A 67 29.25 -15.26 4.77
CA LYS A 67 30.48 -16.04 4.51
C LYS A 67 31.77 -15.23 4.67
N GLY A 68 31.69 -13.94 5.01
CA GLY A 68 32.85 -13.03 5.09
C GLY A 68 33.38 -12.58 3.74
N LEU A 69 32.66 -12.82 2.64
CA LEU A 69 33.05 -12.49 1.27
C LEU A 69 32.56 -11.09 0.90
N LYS A 70 33.06 -10.08 1.62
CA LYS A 70 32.59 -8.69 1.48
C LYS A 70 32.76 -8.14 0.07
N HIS A 71 33.89 -8.41 -0.58
CA HIS A 71 34.16 -7.89 -1.93
C HIS A 71 33.15 -8.42 -2.96
N GLN A 72 32.84 -9.72 -2.91
CA GLN A 72 31.86 -10.36 -3.79
C GLN A 72 30.43 -9.88 -3.48
N SER A 73 30.12 -9.68 -2.20
CA SER A 73 28.85 -9.07 -1.76
C SER A 73 28.68 -7.67 -2.36
N ASP A 74 29.71 -6.82 -2.25
CA ASP A 74 29.73 -5.47 -2.83
C ASP A 74 29.61 -5.50 -4.37
N GLU A 75 30.17 -6.52 -5.01
CA GLU A 75 30.06 -6.72 -6.47
C GLU A 75 28.63 -7.06 -6.89
N VAL A 76 27.98 -8.02 -6.21
CA VAL A 76 26.57 -8.38 -6.45
C VAL A 76 25.65 -7.20 -6.17
N PHE A 77 25.91 -6.46 -5.09
CA PHE A 77 25.21 -5.23 -4.75
C PHE A 77 25.29 -4.21 -5.89
N ARG A 78 26.48 -4.01 -6.46
CA ARG A 78 26.68 -3.11 -7.60
C ARG A 78 25.94 -3.59 -8.85
N MET A 79 25.93 -4.88 -9.13
CA MET A 79 25.17 -5.45 -10.27
C MET A 79 23.66 -5.25 -10.10
N MET A 80 23.14 -5.51 -8.89
CA MET A 80 21.74 -5.27 -8.55
C MET A 80 21.38 -3.80 -8.73
N LEU A 81 22.22 -2.87 -8.24
CA LEU A 81 22.02 -1.43 -8.45
C LEU A 81 22.01 -1.07 -9.95
N LEU A 82 22.94 -1.64 -10.74
CA LEU A 82 23.05 -1.34 -12.18
C LEU A 82 21.84 -1.80 -12.98
N THR A 83 21.23 -2.91 -12.57
CA THR A 83 20.16 -3.55 -13.33
C THR A 83 18.78 -3.16 -12.81
N PHE A 84 18.65 -3.08 -11.49
CA PHE A 84 17.40 -2.87 -10.76
C PHE A 84 17.52 -1.74 -9.72
N PRO A 85 17.91 -0.51 -10.14
CA PRO A 85 18.09 0.59 -9.20
C PRO A 85 16.79 0.92 -8.43
N GLU A 86 15.62 0.70 -9.04
CA GLU A 86 14.29 0.82 -8.43
C GLU A 86 13.93 -0.29 -7.43
N ARG A 87 14.73 -1.36 -7.33
CA ARG A 87 14.46 -2.47 -6.38
C ARG A 87 15.34 -2.39 -5.16
N HIS A 88 16.49 -1.73 -5.30
CA HIS A 88 17.36 -1.45 -4.17
C HIS A 88 17.15 0.00 -3.69
N PHE A 89 16.04 0.21 -2.98
CA PHE A 89 15.86 1.44 -2.22
C PHE A 89 16.55 1.26 -0.87
N ALA A 90 17.60 2.06 -0.63
CA ALA A 90 18.08 2.27 0.73
C ALA A 90 16.87 2.73 1.56
N GLN A 91 16.53 1.98 2.61
CA GLN A 91 15.52 2.44 3.56
C GLN A 91 15.92 3.85 4.00
N SER A 92 14.95 4.77 4.06
CA SER A 92 15.19 6.10 4.64
C SER A 92 15.90 5.87 5.97
N PRO A 93 17.12 6.40 6.20
CA PRO A 93 17.83 6.10 7.41
C PRO A 93 16.93 6.39 8.60
N GLY A 94 16.59 5.37 9.37
CA GLY A 94 16.06 5.57 10.71
C GLY A 94 17.27 5.89 11.57
N GLN A 95 17.23 6.99 12.32
CA GLN A 95 18.21 7.15 13.38
C GLN A 95 17.81 6.17 14.49
N THR A 96 18.70 5.22 14.81
CA THR A 96 18.44 4.08 15.72
C THR A 96 18.20 4.47 17.18
N SER A 97 18.32 5.76 17.52
CA SER A 97 18.15 6.24 18.88
C SER A 97 17.54 7.64 18.85
N THR A 98 16.22 7.71 18.97
CA THR A 98 15.55 8.90 19.48
C THR A 98 15.01 8.53 20.84
N GLU A 99 15.46 9.25 21.87
CA GLU A 99 14.81 9.22 23.19
C GLU A 99 13.31 9.50 22.98
N GLY A 100 12.46 8.70 23.64
CA GLY A 100 11.01 8.90 23.58
C GLY A 100 10.61 10.30 24.06
N ILE A 101 9.35 10.65 23.88
CA ILE A 101 8.84 11.95 24.34
C ILE A 101 9.02 12.06 25.86
N ASP A 102 9.77 13.06 26.30
CA ASP A 102 10.02 13.32 27.71
C ASP A 102 8.96 14.27 28.29
N PHE A 103 7.88 13.70 28.79
CA PHE A 103 6.82 14.46 29.44
C PHE A 103 7.24 15.09 30.79
N GLU A 104 8.38 14.70 31.37
CA GLU A 104 8.88 15.33 32.61
C GLU A 104 9.29 16.79 32.37
N LEU A 105 9.63 17.15 31.13
CA LEU A 105 9.94 18.53 30.73
C LEU A 105 8.78 19.50 31.02
N PHE A 106 7.53 19.04 31.06
CA PHE A 106 6.37 19.87 31.40
C PHE A 106 6.23 20.12 32.91
N LYS A 107 6.45 19.10 33.76
CA LYS A 107 6.26 19.18 35.23
C LYS A 107 7.10 20.27 35.87
N VAL A 108 8.20 20.55 35.20
CA VAL A 108 9.25 21.44 35.59
C VAL A 108 8.71 22.90 35.56
N ASN A 109 7.81 23.30 34.64
CA ASN A 109 7.32 24.69 34.49
C ASN A 109 5.78 24.86 34.56
N LYS A 110 5.25 25.11 35.76
CA LYS A 110 3.80 25.31 36.00
C LYS A 110 3.31 26.73 35.67
N SER A 111 3.33 27.10 34.40
CA SER A 111 2.66 28.32 33.90
C SER A 111 1.42 27.95 33.10
N GLU A 112 0.38 28.79 33.12
CA GLU A 112 -0.85 28.58 32.35
C GLU A 112 -0.57 28.35 30.85
N THR A 113 0.38 29.11 30.28
CA THR A 113 0.82 28.95 28.89
C THR A 113 1.48 27.60 28.63
N MET A 114 2.26 27.09 29.59
CA MET A 114 2.92 25.78 29.46
C MET A 114 1.91 24.65 29.64
N THR A 115 0.94 24.78 30.55
CA THR A 115 -0.15 23.81 30.71
C THR A 115 -0.99 23.71 29.45
N ARG A 116 -1.35 24.84 28.83
CA ARG A 116 -2.06 24.83 27.55
C ARG A 116 -1.25 24.18 26.43
N PHE A 117 0.06 24.41 26.41
CA PHE A 117 0.96 23.74 25.46
C PHE A 117 1.03 22.23 25.73
N GLU A 118 1.12 21.81 26.99
CA GLU A 118 1.07 20.40 27.39
C GLU A 118 -0.22 19.72 26.91
N ASP A 119 -1.38 20.33 27.15
CA ASP A 119 -2.67 19.76 26.75
C ASP A 119 -2.74 19.57 25.22
N CYS A 120 -2.39 20.62 24.46
CA CYS A 120 -2.38 20.54 22.99
C CYS A 120 -1.37 19.51 22.49
N PHE A 121 -0.20 19.43 23.13
CA PHE A 121 0.87 18.50 22.77
C PHE A 121 0.46 17.05 23.04
N ARG A 122 -0.12 16.78 24.21
CA ARG A 122 -0.66 15.45 24.56
C ARG A 122 -1.77 15.04 23.61
N MET A 123 -2.67 15.95 23.22
CA MET A 123 -3.69 15.67 22.22
C MET A 123 -3.10 15.33 20.86
N ALA A 124 -2.08 16.08 20.39
CA ALA A 124 -1.40 15.80 19.14
C ALA A 124 -0.68 14.44 19.14
N VAL A 125 -0.10 14.04 20.28
CA VAL A 125 0.52 12.71 20.44
C VAL A 125 -0.52 11.60 20.48
N ALA A 126 -1.59 11.77 21.26
CA ALA A 126 -2.64 10.76 21.44
C ALA A 126 -3.44 10.51 20.15
N ASP A 127 -3.67 11.56 19.35
CA ASP A 127 -4.37 11.48 18.06
C ASP A 127 -3.44 11.90 16.91
N SER A 128 -2.30 11.20 16.81
CA SER A 128 -1.25 11.50 15.85
C SER A 128 -1.72 11.40 14.40
N GLU A 129 -2.62 10.47 14.07
CA GLU A 129 -3.17 10.34 12.71
C GLU A 129 -3.98 11.57 12.30
N ARG A 130 -4.89 12.03 13.16
CA ARG A 130 -5.64 13.26 12.91
C ARG A 130 -4.72 14.47 12.86
N PHE A 131 -3.72 14.54 13.75
CA PHE A 131 -2.74 15.62 13.73
C PHE A 131 -1.95 15.67 12.42
N ILE A 132 -1.49 14.52 11.92
CA ILE A 132 -0.84 14.39 10.61
C ILE A 132 -1.77 14.90 9.51
N HIS A 133 -3.04 14.46 9.51
CA HIS A 133 -4.03 14.87 8.53
C HIS A 133 -4.32 16.38 8.56
N ASP A 134 -4.43 16.98 9.75
CA ASP A 134 -4.59 18.42 9.92
C ASP A 134 -3.41 19.20 9.34
N ILE A 135 -2.17 18.70 9.51
CA ILE A 135 -0.98 19.31 8.91
C ILE A 135 -1.00 19.16 7.38
N GLU A 136 -1.47 18.03 6.84
CA GLU A 136 -1.58 17.85 5.38
C GLU A 136 -2.52 18.86 4.74
N LEU A 137 -3.68 19.09 5.36
CA LEU A 137 -4.71 19.98 4.82
C LEU A 137 -4.39 21.47 5.05
N HIS A 138 -3.86 21.82 6.22
CA HIS A 138 -3.78 23.22 6.66
C HIS A 138 -2.37 23.72 6.89
N MET A 139 -1.35 22.85 6.77
CA MET A 139 0.03 23.09 7.18
C MET A 139 0.16 23.37 8.70
N PHE A 140 1.36 23.19 9.22
CA PHE A 140 1.70 23.65 10.57
C PHE A 140 2.19 25.09 10.49
N LYS A 141 1.33 26.07 10.82
CA LYS A 141 1.67 27.51 10.79
C LYS A 141 0.67 28.35 11.58
N GLU A 142 0.93 29.65 11.65
CA GLU A 142 0.00 30.63 12.21
C GLU A 142 -1.33 30.66 11.42
N GLY A 143 -2.44 30.67 12.14
CA GLY A 143 -3.78 30.68 11.56
C GLY A 143 -4.28 29.34 11.03
N SER A 144 -3.50 28.26 11.17
CA SER A 144 -4.01 26.91 10.92
C SER A 144 -5.17 26.55 11.86
N VAL A 145 -6.04 25.65 11.43
CA VAL A 145 -7.18 25.16 12.22
C VAL A 145 -6.89 23.77 12.79
N GLY A 146 -7.75 23.28 13.68
CA GLY A 146 -7.63 21.94 14.24
C GLY A 146 -6.50 21.77 15.26
N LEU A 147 -6.04 20.53 15.42
CA LEU A 147 -4.98 20.18 16.37
C LEU A 147 -3.65 20.86 15.98
N ALA A 148 -3.34 20.92 14.69
CA ALA A 148 -2.14 21.58 14.16
C ALA A 148 -2.08 23.07 14.54
N GLY A 149 -3.17 23.79 14.31
CA GLY A 149 -3.29 25.21 14.66
C GLY A 149 -3.21 25.45 16.17
N ASN A 150 -3.98 24.69 16.94
CA ASN A 150 -4.02 24.82 18.40
C ASN A 150 -2.64 24.57 19.02
N LEU A 151 -1.93 23.52 18.58
CA LEU A 151 -0.58 23.23 19.03
C LEU A 151 0.41 24.33 18.62
N PHE A 152 0.34 24.83 17.39
CA PHE A 152 1.20 25.92 16.94
C PHE A 152 1.02 27.18 17.81
N THR A 153 -0.22 27.61 18.05
CA THR A 153 -0.51 28.77 18.89
C THR A 153 -0.02 28.58 20.32
N ALA A 154 -0.23 27.38 20.90
CA ALA A 154 0.22 27.08 22.25
C ALA A 154 1.75 27.03 22.36
N PHE A 155 2.42 26.46 21.35
CA PHE A 155 3.88 26.46 21.23
C PHE A 155 4.45 27.88 21.21
N VAL A 156 3.92 28.76 20.35
CA VAL A 156 4.40 30.15 20.25
C VAL A 156 4.27 30.86 21.61
N ALA A 157 3.12 30.73 22.26
CA ALA A 157 2.89 31.33 23.58
C ALA A 157 3.86 30.78 24.64
N ALA A 158 4.08 29.46 24.67
CA ALA A 158 5.01 28.83 25.59
C ALA A 158 6.47 29.25 25.33
N SER A 159 6.88 29.33 24.06
CA SER A 159 8.23 29.75 23.65
C SER A 159 8.52 31.21 24.01
N VAL A 160 7.57 32.12 23.77
CA VAL A 160 7.69 33.53 24.22
C VAL A 160 7.84 33.61 25.73
N ARG A 161 7.05 32.81 26.48
CA ARG A 161 7.10 32.84 27.94
C ARG A 161 8.38 32.23 28.51
N ALA A 162 8.92 31.20 27.84
CA ALA A 162 10.17 30.56 28.23
C ALA A 162 11.41 31.39 27.86
N ALA A 163 11.25 32.39 26.98
CA ALA A 163 12.34 33.22 26.47
C ALA A 163 13.15 33.87 27.60
N GLY A 164 14.48 33.67 27.57
CA GLY A 164 15.41 34.24 28.55
C GLY A 164 15.44 33.55 29.91
N GLY A 165 14.68 32.46 30.10
CA GLY A 165 14.73 31.62 31.29
C GLY A 165 15.74 30.47 31.17
N THR A 166 16.00 29.77 32.27
CA THR A 166 16.84 28.54 32.29
C THR A 166 16.26 27.38 31.48
N ARG A 167 15.02 27.53 30.98
CA ARG A 167 14.23 26.50 30.28
C ARG A 167 13.73 26.98 28.93
N HIS A 168 14.46 27.93 28.37
CA HIS A 168 14.25 28.54 27.06
C HIS A 168 13.97 27.50 25.97
N ASP A 169 14.72 26.40 25.95
CA ASP A 169 14.61 25.37 24.91
C ASP A 169 13.54 24.30 25.15
N VAL A 170 12.82 24.32 26.29
CA VAL A 170 11.87 23.23 26.62
C VAL A 170 10.78 23.07 25.55
N PRO A 171 10.06 24.12 25.11
CA PRO A 171 9.07 24.00 24.03
C PRO A 171 9.68 23.47 22.73
N TRP A 172 10.91 23.89 22.42
CA TRP A 172 11.62 23.48 21.22
C TRP A 172 12.00 22.00 21.25
N LYS A 173 12.51 21.51 22.39
CA LYS A 173 12.85 20.10 22.60
C LYS A 173 11.63 19.18 22.45
N LEU A 174 10.49 19.60 22.99
CA LEU A 174 9.25 18.84 22.87
C LEU A 174 8.76 18.77 21.41
N MET A 175 8.77 19.90 20.69
CA MET A 175 8.42 19.91 19.26
C MET A 175 9.38 19.09 18.40
N HIS A 176 10.67 19.07 18.76
CA HIS A 176 11.69 18.23 18.13
C HIS A 176 11.42 16.74 18.34
N GLN A 177 11.15 16.32 19.59
CA GLN A 177 10.76 14.95 19.91
C GLN A 177 9.48 14.51 19.18
N LEU A 178 8.49 15.40 19.06
CA LEU A 178 7.28 15.13 18.29
C LEU A 178 7.58 14.93 16.79
N ALA A 179 8.40 15.78 16.18
CA ALA A 179 8.77 15.60 14.77
C ALA A 179 9.55 14.29 14.53
N TRP A 180 10.40 13.89 15.48
CA TRP A 180 11.04 12.58 15.45
C TRP A 180 10.05 11.42 15.53
N LEU A 181 9.06 11.49 16.43
CA LEU A 181 7.98 10.51 16.52
C LEU A 181 7.23 10.39 15.17
N LEU A 182 6.87 11.52 14.57
CA LEU A 182 6.19 11.53 13.26
C LEU A 182 7.07 10.94 12.14
N ASN A 183 8.35 11.28 12.10
CA ASN A 183 9.28 10.78 11.09
C ASN A 183 9.52 9.26 11.22
N ASN A 184 9.79 8.79 12.44
CA ASN A 184 10.24 7.42 12.68
C ASN A 184 9.07 6.42 12.79
N THR A 185 8.04 6.75 13.56
CA THR A 185 6.93 5.83 13.85
C THR A 185 5.87 5.88 12.77
N TYR A 186 5.41 7.08 12.41
CA TYR A 186 4.30 7.26 11.48
C TYR A 186 4.74 7.42 10.01
N ARG A 187 6.05 7.49 9.74
CA ARG A 187 6.60 7.78 8.41
C ARG A 187 6.04 9.06 7.77
N ALA A 188 5.60 10.00 8.61
CA ALA A 188 5.01 11.29 8.22
C ALA A 188 6.12 12.32 7.95
N TYR A 189 7.00 12.00 6.99
CA TYR A 189 8.24 12.75 6.74
C TYR A 189 8.01 14.21 6.35
N ASN A 190 6.98 14.47 5.52
CA ASN A 190 6.65 15.82 5.08
C ASN A 190 6.16 16.69 6.25
N GLN A 191 5.38 16.09 7.16
CA GLN A 191 4.82 16.75 8.32
C GLN A 191 5.91 17.05 9.34
N ALA A 192 6.79 16.08 9.63
CA ALA A 192 7.96 16.28 10.49
C ALA A 192 8.86 17.41 9.95
N TYR A 193 9.18 17.38 8.65
CA TYR A 193 9.93 18.46 7.99
C TYR A 193 9.18 19.81 8.06
N GLY A 194 7.87 19.80 7.82
CA GLY A 194 7.01 20.98 7.84
C GLY A 194 6.97 21.66 9.21
N ILE A 195 6.87 20.87 10.29
CA ILE A 195 6.94 21.37 11.67
C ILE A 195 8.28 22.04 11.91
N MET A 196 9.41 21.36 11.67
CA MET A 196 10.75 21.90 11.91
C MET A 196 11.00 23.18 11.12
N ARG A 197 10.66 23.18 9.83
CA ARG A 197 10.77 24.37 8.97
C ARG A 197 9.94 25.52 9.51
N CYS A 198 8.71 25.25 9.95
CA CYS A 198 7.84 26.29 10.47
C CYS A 198 8.38 26.85 11.78
N ILE A 199 8.67 26.02 12.79
CA ILE A 199 9.12 26.52 14.09
C ILE A 199 10.42 27.33 13.96
N LEU A 200 11.38 26.88 13.14
CA LEU A 200 12.62 27.64 12.88
C LEU A 200 12.37 28.99 12.18
N SER A 201 11.27 29.12 11.43
CA SER A 201 10.91 30.36 10.73
C SER A 201 10.09 31.36 11.55
N VAL A 202 9.56 30.97 12.72
CA VAL A 202 8.62 31.80 13.51
C VAL A 202 9.25 33.12 13.95
N GLY A 203 10.56 33.18 14.22
CA GLY A 203 11.28 34.43 14.51
C GLY A 203 10.91 35.16 15.82
N ILE A 204 9.89 34.68 16.57
CA ILE A 204 9.39 35.34 17.77
C ILE A 204 10.25 35.06 19.02
N ALA A 205 10.77 33.84 19.17
CA ALA A 205 11.60 33.44 20.30
C ALA A 205 12.56 32.31 19.89
N ALA A 206 13.69 32.65 19.24
CA ALA A 206 14.62 31.65 18.71
C ALA A 206 15.19 30.76 19.82
N PRO A 207 15.40 29.44 19.60
CA PRO A 207 16.06 28.55 20.55
C PRO A 207 17.52 28.98 20.79
N THR A 208 18.20 28.37 21.77
CA THR A 208 19.64 28.61 21.94
C THR A 208 20.40 28.26 20.66
N PRO A 209 21.50 28.96 20.31
CA PRO A 209 22.22 28.71 19.07
C PRO A 209 22.64 27.24 18.90
N THR A 210 23.10 26.61 19.98
CA THR A 210 23.48 25.19 19.99
C THR A 210 22.30 24.26 19.66
N PHE A 211 21.10 24.57 20.16
CA PHE A 211 19.92 23.76 19.87
C PHE A 211 19.31 24.10 18.50
N ALA A 212 19.47 25.34 18.02
CA ALA A 212 19.10 25.73 16.67
C ALA A 212 19.85 24.90 15.62
N ASP A 213 21.16 24.71 15.80
CA ASP A 213 21.98 23.87 14.92
C ASP A 213 21.50 22.41 14.90
N GLU A 214 21.09 21.87 16.06
CA GLU A 214 20.55 20.52 16.19
C GLU A 214 19.19 20.37 15.46
N LEU A 215 18.31 21.36 15.62
CA LEU A 215 17.03 21.41 14.90
C LEU A 215 17.24 21.52 13.39
N GLU A 216 18.22 22.30 12.93
CA GLU A 216 18.56 22.41 11.50
C GLU A 216 19.10 21.10 10.95
N HIS A 217 19.96 20.41 11.70
CA HIS A 217 20.43 19.07 11.35
C HIS A 217 19.27 18.09 11.19
N SER A 218 18.35 18.09 12.15
CA SER A 218 17.16 17.23 12.16
C SER A 218 16.20 17.60 11.03
N MET A 219 16.02 18.89 10.73
CA MET A 219 15.23 19.37 9.61
C MET A 219 15.77 18.85 8.27
N ASN A 220 17.09 18.94 8.05
CA ASN A 220 17.73 18.45 6.84
C ASN A 220 17.59 16.93 6.70
N PHE A 221 17.67 16.20 7.82
CA PHE A 221 17.41 14.78 7.86
C PHE A 221 15.96 14.42 7.49
N PHE A 222 14.95 15.09 8.08
CA PHE A 222 13.54 14.87 7.73
C PHE A 222 13.24 15.23 6.27
N LYS A 223 13.85 16.32 5.77
CA LYS A 223 13.75 16.73 4.37
C LYS A 223 14.29 15.65 3.42
N ARG A 224 15.43 15.06 3.77
CA ARG A 224 16.03 13.95 3.03
C ARG A 224 15.10 12.74 3.01
N ASN A 225 14.50 12.35 4.15
CA ASN A 225 13.54 11.24 4.21
C ASN A 225 12.27 11.52 3.38
N TYR A 226 11.77 12.75 3.41
CA TYR A 226 10.64 13.17 2.59
C TYR A 226 10.93 13.02 1.09
N TYR A 227 12.09 13.48 0.63
CA TYR A 227 12.48 13.31 -0.78
C TYR A 227 12.66 11.85 -1.16
N TRP A 228 13.27 11.04 -0.30
CA TRP A 228 13.38 9.59 -0.49
C TRP A 228 12.01 8.93 -0.66
N SER A 229 11.06 9.21 0.24
CA SER A 229 9.70 8.66 0.13
C SER A 229 8.98 9.14 -1.14
N SER A 230 9.25 10.38 -1.58
CA SER A 230 8.66 10.92 -2.81
C SER A 230 9.24 10.27 -4.07
N ILE A 231 10.54 9.94 -4.07
CA ILE A 231 11.20 9.15 -5.12
C ILE A 231 10.58 7.75 -5.20
N ASP A 232 10.36 7.10 -4.06
CA ASP A 232 9.76 5.78 -3.98
C ASP A 232 8.34 5.79 -4.58
N LYS A 233 7.49 6.73 -4.14
CA LYS A 233 6.15 6.93 -4.70
C LYS A 233 6.17 7.22 -6.21
N ALA A 234 7.08 8.08 -6.68
CA ALA A 234 7.22 8.40 -8.09
C ALA A 234 7.66 7.19 -8.92
N THR A 235 8.53 6.36 -8.36
CA THR A 235 8.97 5.11 -8.98
C THR A 235 7.82 4.11 -9.10
N MET A 236 7.06 3.90 -8.03
CA MET A 236 5.90 3.00 -8.02
C MET A 236 4.80 3.43 -9.00
N THR A 237 4.62 4.74 -9.18
CA THR A 237 3.62 5.31 -10.09
C THR A 237 4.12 5.45 -11.53
N GLY A 238 5.42 5.24 -11.78
CA GLY A 238 6.05 5.47 -13.08
C GLY A 238 6.13 6.94 -13.49
N ASP A 239 5.97 7.88 -12.55
CA ASP A 239 6.10 9.31 -12.81
C ASP A 239 7.57 9.72 -12.87
N ASN A 240 8.17 9.49 -14.04
CA ASN A 240 9.57 9.81 -14.32
C ASN A 240 9.90 11.31 -14.15
N THR A 241 8.93 12.21 -14.32
CA THR A 241 9.18 13.67 -14.18
C THR A 241 9.37 14.03 -12.71
N THR A 242 8.44 13.57 -11.87
CA THR A 242 8.51 13.77 -10.42
C THR A 242 9.70 13.05 -9.81
N LEU A 243 10.01 11.84 -10.30
CA LEU A 243 11.19 11.07 -9.91
C LEU A 243 12.48 11.87 -10.12
N VAL A 244 12.73 12.38 -11.33
CA VAL A 244 13.93 13.18 -11.64
C VAL A 244 13.98 14.45 -10.79
N MET A 245 12.85 15.13 -10.61
CA MET A 245 12.79 16.34 -9.78
C MET A 245 13.23 16.07 -8.34
N TYR A 246 12.72 15.03 -7.69
CA TYR A 246 13.09 14.72 -6.31
C TYR A 246 14.51 14.17 -6.19
N ILE A 247 15.00 13.42 -7.19
CA ILE A 247 16.41 12.99 -7.23
C ILE A 247 17.34 14.22 -7.27
N ASP A 248 17.08 15.18 -8.15
CA ASP A 248 17.92 16.39 -8.28
C ASP A 248 17.92 17.22 -6.99
N ARG A 249 16.82 17.20 -6.22
CA ARG A 249 16.73 17.86 -4.91
C ARG A 249 17.43 17.11 -3.78
N LEU A 250 17.46 15.78 -3.85
CA LEU A 250 18.05 14.91 -2.83
C LEU A 250 19.55 14.74 -3.00
N LEU A 251 20.04 14.68 -4.24
CA LEU A 251 21.45 14.45 -4.58
C LEU A 251 22.46 15.32 -3.79
N PRO A 252 22.25 16.65 -3.59
CA PRO A 252 23.18 17.46 -2.80
C PRO A 252 23.16 17.18 -1.29
N MET A 253 22.14 16.48 -0.78
CA MET A 253 21.98 16.15 0.65
C MET A 253 22.56 14.78 1.02
N VAL A 254 22.97 14.00 0.02
CA VAL A 254 23.48 12.64 0.20
C VAL A 254 25.00 12.69 0.32
N ILE A 255 25.50 12.22 1.47
CA ILE A 255 26.94 12.15 1.77
C ILE A 255 27.52 10.81 1.33
N ALA A 256 26.74 9.73 1.39
CA ALA A 256 27.21 8.40 1.09
C ALA A 256 27.36 8.16 -0.43
N ASP A 257 28.56 7.76 -0.86
CA ASP A 257 28.87 7.57 -2.28
C ASP A 257 27.96 6.55 -2.97
N HIS A 258 27.58 5.48 -2.28
CA HIS A 258 26.71 4.44 -2.82
C HIS A 258 25.28 4.95 -3.06
N GLU A 259 24.71 5.71 -2.13
CA GLU A 259 23.41 6.35 -2.29
C GLU A 259 23.42 7.35 -3.46
N LYS A 260 24.50 8.13 -3.57
CA LYS A 260 24.67 9.09 -4.66
C LYS A 260 24.75 8.39 -6.01
N SER A 261 25.49 7.28 -6.10
CA SER A 261 25.56 6.45 -7.30
C SER A 261 24.18 5.89 -7.67
N ASN A 262 23.43 5.37 -6.69
CA ASN A 262 22.09 4.84 -6.91
C ASN A 262 21.14 5.91 -7.47
N LEU A 263 21.13 7.10 -6.87
CA LEU A 263 20.31 8.22 -7.34
C LEU A 263 20.67 8.66 -8.76
N ILE A 264 21.96 8.74 -9.11
CA ILE A 264 22.41 9.07 -10.48
C ILE A 264 21.90 8.02 -11.48
N MET A 265 21.91 6.75 -11.10
CA MET A 265 21.46 5.66 -11.95
C MET A 265 19.95 5.62 -12.10
N LEU A 266 19.19 5.78 -11.02
CA LEU A 266 17.73 5.98 -11.04
C LEU A 266 17.35 7.13 -11.97
N ARG A 267 18.05 8.27 -11.86
CA ARG A 267 17.85 9.43 -12.72
C ARG A 267 18.11 9.11 -14.18
N ALA A 268 19.23 8.44 -14.49
CA ALA A 268 19.57 8.06 -15.86
C ALA A 268 18.51 7.14 -16.47
N LYS A 269 18.02 6.15 -15.70
CA LYS A 269 16.94 5.24 -16.12
C LYS A 269 15.64 5.99 -16.37
N ALA A 270 15.23 6.87 -15.47
CA ALA A 270 14.03 7.70 -15.60
C ALA A 270 14.08 8.60 -16.85
N VAL A 271 15.23 9.23 -17.13
CA VAL A 271 15.43 10.06 -18.33
C VAL A 271 15.39 9.22 -19.61
N LYS A 272 15.98 8.01 -19.59
CA LYS A 272 15.95 7.07 -20.73
C LYS A 272 14.53 6.63 -21.05
N GLN A 273 13.72 6.31 -20.03
CA GLN A 273 12.32 5.90 -20.18
C GLN A 273 11.39 7.06 -20.57
N GLY A 274 11.63 8.28 -20.05
CA GLY A 274 10.88 9.48 -20.43
C GLY A 274 11.13 9.93 -21.88
N ARG A 275 12.26 9.52 -22.47
CA ARG A 275 12.53 9.60 -23.92
C ARG A 275 11.79 8.46 -24.64
N GLY A 276 10.46 8.47 -24.56
CA GLY A 276 9.64 7.76 -25.55
C GLY A 276 10.13 8.16 -26.94
N TRP A 277 10.25 7.17 -27.84
CA TRP A 277 10.68 7.38 -29.22
C TRP A 277 10.00 8.64 -29.74
N PRO A 278 10.75 9.70 -30.12
CA PRO A 278 10.13 10.98 -30.37
C PRO A 278 9.09 10.75 -31.46
N PHE A 279 7.84 11.10 -31.19
CA PHE A 279 6.76 10.99 -32.18
C PHE A 279 7.18 11.62 -33.52
N GLY A 280 8.10 12.59 -33.51
CA GLY A 280 8.77 13.12 -34.69
C GLY A 280 9.47 12.07 -35.58
N CYS A 281 10.19 11.08 -35.03
CA CYS A 281 10.79 10.00 -35.83
C CYS A 281 9.73 9.05 -36.40
N LEU A 282 8.67 8.77 -35.64
CA LEU A 282 7.54 7.97 -36.14
C LEU A 282 6.82 8.70 -37.30
N LEU A 283 6.65 10.02 -37.18
CA LEU A 283 6.10 10.86 -38.25
C LEU A 283 7.00 10.93 -39.48
N ILE A 284 8.33 10.95 -39.32
CA ILE A 284 9.29 10.89 -40.44
C ILE A 284 9.21 9.53 -41.14
N VAL A 285 9.09 8.43 -40.40
CA VAL A 285 8.95 7.09 -40.98
C VAL A 285 7.60 6.96 -41.73
N ILE A 286 6.50 7.46 -41.16
CA ILE A 286 5.19 7.49 -41.84
C ILE A 286 5.24 8.38 -43.08
N ALA A 287 5.92 9.53 -43.03
CA ALA A 287 6.13 10.40 -44.18
C ALA A 287 6.95 9.71 -45.29
N LEU A 288 8.00 8.95 -44.94
CA LEU A 288 8.77 8.18 -45.90
C LEU A 288 7.95 7.06 -46.55
N ILE A 289 7.18 6.31 -45.76
CA ILE A 289 6.31 5.24 -46.27
C ILE A 289 5.24 5.81 -47.22
N THR A 290 4.62 6.95 -46.85
CA THR A 290 3.63 7.60 -47.71
C THR A 290 4.26 8.11 -49.01
N VAL A 291 5.46 8.69 -48.98
CA VAL A 291 6.19 9.09 -50.20
C VAL A 291 6.47 7.89 -51.10
N ILE A 292 6.88 6.74 -50.55
CA ILE A 292 7.14 5.51 -51.32
C ILE A 292 5.86 4.98 -51.95
N LEU A 293 4.74 4.95 -51.21
CA LEU A 293 3.45 4.50 -51.75
C LEU A 293 2.93 5.41 -52.86
N VAL A 294 3.07 6.73 -52.70
CA VAL A 294 2.71 7.71 -53.74
C VAL A 294 3.60 7.53 -54.96
N ALA A 295 4.91 7.33 -54.78
CA ALA A 295 5.85 7.11 -55.88
C ALA A 295 5.54 5.81 -56.64
N ASN A 296 5.25 4.71 -55.95
CA ASN A 296 4.85 3.44 -56.57
C ASN A 296 3.54 3.56 -57.34
N HIS A 297 2.53 4.23 -56.77
CA HIS A 297 1.27 4.47 -57.46
C HIS A 297 1.44 5.35 -58.72
N PHE A 298 2.38 6.31 -58.69
CA PHE A 298 2.73 7.11 -59.86
C PHE A 298 3.51 6.29 -60.90
N LEU A 299 4.42 5.42 -60.47
CA LEU A 299 5.18 4.52 -61.36
C LEU A 299 4.24 3.55 -62.10
N ASP A 300 3.30 2.93 -61.38
CA ASP A 300 2.32 2.01 -61.99
C ASP A 300 1.45 2.72 -63.03
N LYS A 301 1.03 3.97 -62.77
CA LYS A 301 0.31 4.78 -63.75
C LYS A 301 1.16 5.19 -64.96
N TYR A 302 2.46 5.38 -64.78
CA TYR A 302 3.37 5.73 -65.87
C TYR A 302 3.74 4.52 -66.72
N LEU A 303 3.94 3.35 -66.10
CA LEU A 303 4.30 2.11 -66.77
C LEU A 303 3.12 1.48 -67.53
N ALA A 304 1.88 1.69 -67.07
CA ALA A 304 0.66 1.28 -67.79
C ALA A 304 0.45 1.98 -69.16
N LYS A 305 1.33 2.91 -69.55
CA LYS A 305 1.25 3.65 -70.82
C LYS A 305 2.16 3.14 -71.92
N PHE A 306 2.94 2.09 -71.67
CA PHE A 306 3.76 1.45 -72.70
C PHE A 306 3.01 0.25 -73.30
N PRO A 307 2.72 0.25 -74.61
CA PRO A 307 2.15 -0.91 -75.28
C PRO A 307 3.21 -2.02 -75.39
N GLU A 308 2.86 -3.22 -74.92
CA GLU A 308 3.69 -4.42 -75.07
C GLU A 308 3.90 -4.78 -76.56
N PRO A 309 5.11 -5.20 -76.96
CA PRO A 309 5.36 -5.86 -78.23
C PRO A 309 5.10 -7.38 -78.16
N PRO A 310 4.81 -8.04 -79.30
CA PRO A 310 4.23 -9.37 -79.35
C PRO A 310 5.21 -10.52 -79.04
N GLU A 311 4.59 -11.57 -78.50
CA GLU A 311 5.08 -12.88 -78.10
C GLU A 311 6.10 -13.55 -79.04
N LYS A 312 7.03 -14.29 -78.42
CA LYS A 312 7.53 -15.56 -78.97
C LYS A 312 7.50 -16.68 -77.93
N THR A 313 6.94 -17.78 -78.40
CA THR A 313 6.56 -19.04 -77.79
C THR A 313 7.75 -19.98 -77.57
N SER A 314 7.70 -20.82 -76.52
CA SER A 314 8.04 -22.26 -76.44
C SER A 314 8.34 -22.62 -74.97
N ALA A 315 7.45 -23.27 -74.22
CA ALA A 315 7.06 -24.69 -74.21
C ALA A 315 7.82 -25.52 -73.15
N THR A 316 7.08 -26.09 -72.18
CA THR A 316 7.13 -27.46 -71.61
C THR A 316 6.44 -27.46 -70.23
N THR A 317 5.14 -27.83 -70.11
CA THR A 317 4.58 -29.12 -69.58
C THR A 317 5.08 -29.50 -68.15
N SER A 318 4.30 -29.85 -67.11
CA SER A 318 2.88 -30.26 -66.95
C SER A 318 2.42 -30.23 -65.47
N SER A 319 1.12 -29.97 -65.26
CA SER A 319 0.14 -30.53 -64.28
C SER A 319 0.40 -30.46 -62.75
N THR A 320 -0.35 -29.73 -61.91
CA THR A 320 -1.80 -29.87 -61.49
C THR A 320 -2.00 -31.06 -60.54
N THR A 321 -2.38 -30.94 -59.26
CA THR A 321 -3.68 -30.47 -58.75
C THR A 321 -3.64 -30.02 -57.27
N THR A 322 -4.25 -28.87 -56.98
CA THR A 322 -4.94 -28.57 -55.71
C THR A 322 -6.44 -28.85 -55.92
N PRO A 323 -7.26 -28.98 -54.86
CA PRO A 323 -8.12 -27.83 -54.59
C PRO A 323 -8.30 -27.51 -53.10
N THR A 324 -8.39 -26.20 -52.91
CA THR A 324 -8.78 -25.42 -51.75
C THR A 324 -10.13 -25.84 -51.16
N ARG A 325 -10.28 -25.79 -49.84
CA ARG A 325 -11.59 -25.52 -49.22
C ARG A 325 -11.43 -24.54 -48.06
N VAL A 326 -11.81 -23.30 -48.34
CA VAL A 326 -12.22 -22.27 -47.37
C VAL A 326 -13.57 -22.70 -46.77
N LEU A 327 -13.71 -22.59 -45.45
CA LEU A 327 -14.96 -22.40 -44.70
C LEU A 327 -14.60 -22.01 -43.25
N GLU A 328 -14.66 -20.71 -42.95
CA GLU A 328 -15.20 -20.21 -41.66
C GLU A 328 -16.75 -20.32 -41.72
N PRO A 329 -17.54 -20.17 -40.62
CA PRO A 329 -17.21 -19.68 -39.27
C PRO A 329 -17.80 -20.54 -38.12
N SER A 330 -17.70 -20.01 -36.89
CA SER A 330 -18.43 -20.34 -35.66
C SER A 330 -17.69 -21.23 -34.66
N ASP A 331 -16.99 -20.59 -33.71
CA ASP A 331 -17.21 -20.90 -32.30
C ASP A 331 -16.88 -19.72 -31.38
N THR A 332 -17.95 -19.07 -30.91
CA THR A 332 -17.94 -18.02 -29.90
C THR A 332 -17.79 -18.67 -28.52
N ARG A 333 -16.57 -19.01 -28.10
CA ARG A 333 -16.28 -19.27 -26.68
C ARG A 333 -15.62 -18.05 -26.07
N ARG A 334 -16.43 -17.27 -25.35
CA ARG A 334 -15.99 -16.27 -24.38
C ARG A 334 -15.00 -16.92 -23.41
N PRO A 335 -13.76 -16.42 -23.27
CA PRO A 335 -12.99 -16.64 -22.07
C PRO A 335 -13.67 -15.84 -20.96
N ILE A 336 -14.16 -16.56 -19.95
CA ILE A 336 -14.51 -16.01 -18.64
C ILE A 336 -13.28 -15.22 -18.17
N PRO A 337 -13.41 -13.95 -17.74
CA PRO A 337 -12.28 -13.24 -17.15
C PRO A 337 -11.81 -14.04 -15.94
N ALA A 338 -10.55 -14.49 -16.00
CA ALA A 338 -9.89 -15.07 -14.85
C ALA A 338 -9.96 -14.04 -13.73
N GLN A 339 -10.73 -14.37 -12.70
CA GLN A 339 -10.72 -13.64 -11.44
C GLN A 339 -9.28 -13.56 -10.96
N GLN A 340 -8.82 -12.33 -10.72
CA GLN A 340 -7.64 -12.06 -9.92
C GLN A 340 -7.74 -12.90 -8.63
N PRO A 341 -6.71 -13.68 -8.24
CA PRO A 341 -6.72 -14.31 -6.94
C PRO A 341 -6.77 -13.21 -5.88
N ALA A 342 -7.79 -13.33 -5.02
CA ALA A 342 -8.09 -12.46 -3.91
C ALA A 342 -6.88 -12.31 -2.97
N ASN A 343 -6.22 -11.15 -3.02
CA ASN A 343 -5.12 -10.83 -2.08
C ASN A 343 -5.55 -9.82 -0.99
N ILE A 344 -6.85 -9.66 -0.75
CA ILE A 344 -7.39 -8.68 0.21
C ILE A 344 -7.83 -9.32 1.55
N SER A 345 -7.75 -10.64 1.72
CA SER A 345 -8.33 -11.34 2.88
C SER A 345 -7.29 -11.94 3.86
N LEU A 346 -6.16 -11.27 4.09
CA LEU A 346 -5.15 -11.75 5.05
C LEU A 346 -4.87 -10.80 6.22
N GLN A 347 -5.32 -9.55 6.19
CA GLN A 347 -5.19 -8.66 7.35
C GLN A 347 -6.16 -9.09 8.45
N VAL A 348 -5.64 -9.21 9.68
CA VAL A 348 -6.40 -9.56 10.88
C VAL A 348 -6.55 -8.30 11.71
N PHE A 349 -7.78 -7.97 12.08
CA PHE A 349 -8.04 -6.88 13.00
C PHE A 349 -7.63 -7.30 14.41
N ASN A 350 -6.80 -6.50 15.10
CA ASN A 350 -6.49 -6.69 16.52
C ASN A 350 -6.71 -5.38 17.28
N ARG A 351 -7.13 -5.50 18.54
CA ARG A 351 -7.31 -4.34 19.44
C ARG A 351 -5.99 -3.69 19.86
N ALA A 352 -4.87 -4.38 19.66
CA ALA A 352 -3.52 -3.87 19.94
C ALA A 352 -3.05 -2.79 18.94
N GLY A 353 -3.75 -2.60 17.82
CA GLY A 353 -3.36 -1.65 16.77
C GLY A 353 -2.07 -2.01 16.04
N LEU A 354 -1.58 -3.24 16.23
CA LEU A 354 -0.38 -3.74 15.58
C LEU A 354 -0.74 -4.46 14.28
N GLU A 355 0.06 -4.26 13.23
CA GLU A 355 -0.17 -4.95 11.97
C GLU A 355 -0.02 -6.47 12.13
N GLU A 356 -1.09 -7.19 11.83
CA GLU A 356 -1.21 -8.64 11.94
C GLU A 356 -1.79 -9.22 10.64
N SER A 357 -1.17 -10.27 10.12
CA SER A 357 -1.60 -10.88 8.87
C SER A 357 -1.55 -12.40 8.93
N LYS A 358 -2.59 -13.09 8.47
CA LYS A 358 -2.61 -14.57 8.42
C LYS A 358 -1.53 -15.08 7.45
N PRO A 359 -0.61 -15.96 7.88
CA PRO A 359 0.27 -16.63 6.95
C PRO A 359 -0.53 -17.62 6.08
N PRO A 360 -0.04 -17.93 4.86
CA PRO A 360 -0.64 -18.96 4.02
C PRO A 360 -0.62 -20.32 4.74
N THR A 361 -1.60 -21.18 4.44
CA THR A 361 -1.62 -22.56 4.98
C THR A 361 -0.36 -23.31 4.53
N GLN A 362 0.36 -23.93 5.46
CA GLN A 362 1.65 -24.64 5.25
C GLN A 362 2.81 -23.78 4.71
N PRO A 363 3.36 -22.85 5.49
CA PRO A 363 4.53 -22.05 5.11
C PRO A 363 5.85 -22.83 5.29
N ILE A 364 5.99 -23.98 4.63
CA ILE A 364 7.21 -24.81 4.77
C ILE A 364 8.39 -24.10 4.09
N GLY A 365 9.46 -23.85 4.86
CA GLY A 365 10.74 -23.34 4.34
C GLY A 365 10.79 -21.84 4.02
N ARG A 366 9.74 -21.08 4.35
CA ARG A 366 9.71 -19.60 4.21
C ARG A 366 9.85 -18.94 5.58
N LYS A 367 10.68 -17.90 5.66
CA LYS A 367 10.72 -16.99 6.81
C LYS A 367 9.43 -16.16 6.85
N LEU A 368 8.71 -16.18 7.97
CA LEU A 368 7.54 -15.33 8.17
C LEU A 368 7.95 -13.85 8.21
N THR A 369 7.07 -12.99 7.70
CA THR A 369 7.13 -11.55 7.99
C THR A 369 6.80 -11.30 9.46
N LEU A 370 7.15 -10.11 9.97
CA LEU A 370 6.84 -9.75 11.36
C LEU A 370 5.32 -9.76 11.64
N ALA A 371 4.49 -9.31 10.69
CA ALA A 371 3.03 -9.32 10.81
C ALA A 371 2.45 -10.75 10.80
N GLU A 372 3.04 -11.66 10.02
CA GLU A 372 2.69 -13.09 10.04
C GLU A 372 3.15 -13.78 11.33
N LEU A 373 4.32 -13.43 11.84
CA LEU A 373 4.84 -13.96 13.11
C LEU A 373 4.00 -13.47 14.30
N ARG A 374 3.57 -12.20 14.28
CA ARG A 374 2.58 -11.65 15.22
C ARG A 374 1.29 -12.44 15.20
N TYR A 375 0.75 -12.76 14.02
CA TYR A 375 -0.45 -13.60 13.95
C TYR A 375 -0.25 -14.95 14.64
N VAL A 376 0.84 -15.65 14.34
CA VAL A 376 1.08 -16.99 14.91
C VAL A 376 1.19 -16.94 16.43
N ILE A 377 1.92 -15.97 16.98
CA ILE A 377 2.13 -15.85 18.43
C ILE A 377 0.88 -15.30 19.12
N PHE A 378 0.30 -14.20 18.63
CA PHE A 378 -0.88 -13.58 19.23
C PHE A 378 -2.08 -14.53 19.17
N GLN A 379 -2.30 -15.20 18.04
CA GLN A 379 -3.36 -16.18 17.93
C GLN A 379 -3.16 -17.34 18.90
N LYS A 380 -1.93 -17.80 19.14
CA LYS A 380 -1.66 -18.83 20.14
C LYS A 380 -2.07 -18.36 21.55
N HIS A 381 -1.70 -17.14 21.93
CA HIS A 381 -2.10 -16.54 23.21
C HIS A 381 -3.62 -16.38 23.35
N ARG A 382 -4.32 -16.00 22.27
CA ARG A 382 -5.78 -15.95 22.24
C ARG A 382 -6.39 -17.32 22.50
N LEU A 383 -5.87 -18.37 21.86
CA LEU A 383 -6.37 -19.74 22.03
C LEU A 383 -6.07 -20.33 23.39
N GLU A 384 -4.86 -20.10 23.93
CA GLU A 384 -4.47 -20.51 25.28
C GLU A 384 -5.34 -19.83 26.35
N HIS A 385 -5.77 -18.59 26.13
CA HIS A 385 -6.73 -17.93 27.02
C HIS A 385 -8.11 -18.61 27.01
N LEU A 386 -8.64 -18.92 25.82
CA LEU A 386 -9.95 -19.58 25.67
C LEU A 386 -9.96 -21.00 26.24
N ASP A 387 -8.83 -21.71 26.19
CA ASP A 387 -8.67 -23.05 26.80
C ASP A 387 -8.77 -23.02 28.34
N GLY A 388 -8.56 -21.85 28.95
CA GLY A 388 -8.65 -21.62 30.39
C GLY A 388 -10.01 -21.13 30.90
N ILE A 389 -11.02 -21.00 30.03
CA ILE A 389 -12.37 -20.53 30.37
C ILE A 389 -13.37 -21.69 30.24
N ASP A 390 -14.40 -21.70 31.10
CA ASP A 390 -15.52 -22.63 30.96
C ASP A 390 -16.39 -22.24 29.76
N LEU A 391 -16.25 -22.97 28.66
CA LEU A 391 -16.95 -22.76 27.39
C LEU A 391 -18.13 -23.74 27.24
N SER A 392 -19.18 -23.30 26.53
CA SER A 392 -20.29 -24.17 26.09
C SER A 392 -19.84 -25.18 25.03
N GLU A 393 -20.65 -26.21 24.75
CA GLU A 393 -20.29 -27.23 23.73
C GLU A 393 -20.09 -26.62 22.32
N GLU A 394 -20.89 -25.61 21.96
CA GLU A 394 -20.78 -24.89 20.68
C GLU A 394 -19.50 -24.04 20.60
N GLU A 395 -19.14 -23.39 21.71
CA GLU A 395 -17.89 -22.63 21.84
C GLU A 395 -16.67 -23.55 21.85
N GLN A 396 -16.77 -24.75 22.41
CA GLN A 396 -15.72 -25.77 22.33
C GLN A 396 -15.50 -26.25 20.89
N GLU A 397 -16.56 -26.43 20.09
CA GLU A 397 -16.42 -26.74 18.67
C GLU A 397 -15.74 -25.59 17.90
N ALA A 398 -16.15 -24.35 18.20
CA ALA A 398 -15.55 -23.15 17.61
C ALA A 398 -14.04 -23.04 17.96
N LEU A 399 -13.69 -23.25 19.23
CA LEU A 399 -12.30 -23.29 19.68
C LEU A 399 -11.50 -24.40 18.99
N HIS A 400 -12.09 -25.58 18.80
CA HIS A 400 -11.44 -26.68 18.09
C HIS A 400 -11.11 -26.31 16.64
N ARG A 401 -12.02 -25.64 15.93
CA ARG A 401 -11.79 -25.14 14.56
C ARG A 401 -10.68 -24.09 14.51
N LEU A 402 -10.64 -23.18 15.48
CA LEU A 402 -9.58 -22.18 15.58
C LEU A 402 -8.20 -22.82 15.81
N TRP A 403 -8.11 -23.84 16.67
CA TRP A 403 -6.89 -24.60 16.86
C TRP A 403 -6.45 -25.33 15.59
N GLN A 404 -7.38 -25.92 14.83
CA GLN A 404 -7.07 -26.55 13.54
C GLN A 404 -6.54 -25.53 12.52
N GLU A 405 -7.16 -24.35 12.42
CA GLU A 405 -6.69 -23.29 11.54
C GLU A 405 -5.29 -22.84 11.95
N TRP A 406 -5.06 -22.56 13.24
CA TRP A 406 -3.75 -22.16 13.76
C TRP A 406 -2.69 -23.22 13.48
N ARG A 407 -2.96 -24.52 13.74
CA ARG A 407 -2.01 -25.60 13.46
C ARG A 407 -1.63 -25.69 11.99
N SER A 408 -2.61 -25.53 11.10
CA SER A 408 -2.39 -25.56 9.63
C SER A 408 -1.50 -24.41 9.11
N ARG A 409 -1.33 -23.35 9.92
CA ARG A 409 -0.68 -22.10 9.56
C ARG A 409 0.58 -21.79 10.37
N GLY A 410 0.71 -22.34 11.58
CA GLY A 410 1.57 -21.83 12.66
C GLY A 410 2.51 -22.85 13.33
N GLU A 411 2.15 -24.13 13.37
CA GLU A 411 2.72 -25.09 14.34
C GLU A 411 4.20 -25.47 14.09
N ASN A 412 4.66 -25.46 12.83
CA ASN A 412 6.00 -25.94 12.44
C ASN A 412 6.91 -24.85 11.85
N ILE A 413 6.75 -23.60 12.28
CA ILE A 413 7.49 -22.48 11.69
C ILE A 413 8.84 -22.27 12.37
N GLU A 414 9.90 -22.24 11.55
CA GLU A 414 11.23 -21.79 11.95
C GLU A 414 11.29 -20.25 11.92
N ALA A 415 11.11 -19.62 13.09
CA ALA A 415 11.33 -18.19 13.29
C ALA A 415 12.73 -17.94 13.87
N GLY A 416 13.36 -16.82 13.52
CA GLY A 416 14.61 -16.40 14.13
C GLY A 416 14.42 -16.15 15.64
N SER A 417 15.38 -16.60 16.47
CA SER A 417 15.22 -16.57 17.94
C SER A 417 15.02 -15.18 18.53
N GLU A 418 15.52 -14.14 17.88
CA GLU A 418 15.40 -12.74 18.32
C GLU A 418 14.01 -12.17 18.01
N GLU A 419 13.54 -12.29 16.75
CA GLU A 419 12.22 -11.80 16.33
C GLU A 419 11.08 -12.51 17.10
N LYS A 420 11.25 -13.81 17.36
CA LYS A 420 10.31 -14.59 18.16
C LYS A 420 10.21 -14.05 19.59
N LYS A 421 11.34 -13.77 20.25
CA LYS A 421 11.36 -13.18 21.61
C LYS A 421 10.72 -11.81 21.65
N THR A 422 10.98 -10.96 20.65
CA THR A 422 10.38 -9.62 20.57
C THR A 422 8.85 -9.72 20.51
N VAL A 423 8.32 -10.58 19.63
CA VAL A 423 6.87 -10.74 19.48
C VAL A 423 6.24 -11.45 20.68
N GLU A 424 6.94 -12.38 21.34
CA GLU A 424 6.52 -12.94 22.63
C GLU A 424 6.40 -11.85 23.71
N THR A 425 7.36 -10.92 23.77
CA THR A 425 7.28 -9.77 24.69
C THR A 425 6.14 -8.82 24.32
N GLU A 426 5.89 -8.57 23.02
CA GLU A 426 4.71 -7.81 22.58
C GLU A 426 3.41 -8.49 23.01
N ALA A 427 3.32 -9.82 22.88
CA ALA A 427 2.14 -10.59 23.28
C ALA A 427 1.89 -10.52 24.79
N GLU A 428 2.95 -10.50 25.60
CA GLU A 428 2.86 -10.26 27.04
C GLU A 428 2.36 -8.85 27.36
N ILE A 429 2.92 -7.81 26.71
CA ILE A 429 2.52 -6.41 26.90
C ILE A 429 1.03 -6.20 26.56
N TYR A 430 0.56 -6.83 25.47
CA TYR A 430 -0.81 -6.68 24.98
C TYR A 430 -1.74 -7.81 25.43
N SER A 431 -1.36 -8.62 26.42
CA SER A 431 -2.10 -9.81 26.84
C SER A 431 -3.59 -9.53 27.10
N ASP A 432 -3.91 -8.45 27.81
CA ASP A 432 -5.31 -8.11 28.14
C ASP A 432 -6.15 -7.70 26.91
N LEU A 433 -5.53 -7.09 25.90
CA LEU A 433 -6.20 -6.77 24.64
C LEU A 433 -6.42 -8.03 23.80
N LEU A 434 -5.44 -8.96 23.81
CA LEU A 434 -5.55 -10.24 23.13
C LEU A 434 -6.65 -11.13 23.73
N LYS A 435 -6.88 -11.07 25.05
CA LYS A 435 -8.03 -11.75 25.67
C LYS A 435 -9.35 -11.25 25.09
N GLY A 436 -9.52 -9.93 25.00
CA GLY A 436 -10.69 -9.33 24.37
C GLY A 436 -10.84 -9.68 22.89
N ASP A 437 -9.75 -9.77 22.13
CA ASP A 437 -9.77 -10.27 20.74
C ASP A 437 -10.25 -11.73 20.67
N ALA A 438 -9.87 -12.56 21.64
CA ALA A 438 -10.21 -13.99 21.67
C ALA A 438 -11.72 -14.19 21.87
N GLU A 439 -12.34 -13.43 22.76
CA GLU A 439 -13.79 -13.43 22.99
C GLU A 439 -14.57 -12.99 21.74
N ASP A 440 -14.12 -11.92 21.06
CA ASP A 440 -14.73 -11.44 19.82
C ASP A 440 -14.68 -12.49 18.71
N GLN A 441 -13.52 -13.15 18.54
CA GLN A 441 -13.33 -14.20 17.54
C GLN A 441 -14.25 -15.40 17.82
N LEU A 442 -14.39 -15.79 19.08
CA LEU A 442 -15.25 -16.89 19.50
C LEU A 442 -16.72 -16.57 19.18
N GLN A 443 -17.21 -15.40 19.58
CA GLN A 443 -18.59 -14.97 19.30
C GLN A 443 -18.91 -14.95 17.80
N GLN A 444 -17.97 -14.50 16.98
CA GLN A 444 -18.15 -14.47 15.53
C GLN A 444 -18.28 -15.87 14.92
N ILE A 445 -17.52 -16.84 15.44
CA ILE A 445 -17.56 -18.22 14.94
C ILE A 445 -18.81 -18.94 15.44
N VAL A 446 -19.17 -18.80 16.72
CA VAL A 446 -20.41 -19.40 17.27
C VAL A 446 -21.62 -18.92 16.46
N LYS A 447 -21.69 -17.63 16.16
CA LYS A 447 -22.73 -17.06 15.29
C LYS A 447 -22.74 -17.63 13.86
N SER A 448 -21.61 -18.12 13.37
CA SER A 448 -21.52 -18.79 12.07
C SER A 448 -21.84 -20.30 12.11
N LEU A 449 -21.90 -20.88 13.32
CA LEU A 449 -22.27 -22.28 13.57
C LEU A 449 -23.77 -22.45 13.83
N GLU A 450 -24.49 -21.37 14.17
CA GLU A 450 -25.95 -21.36 14.22
C GLU A 450 -26.51 -21.80 12.84
N PRO A 451 -27.28 -22.89 12.76
CA PRO A 451 -27.77 -23.42 11.48
C PRO A 451 -28.73 -22.42 10.81
N ASP A 452 -28.44 -22.06 9.56
CA ASP A 452 -29.32 -21.25 8.72
C ASP A 452 -30.74 -21.85 8.68
N ASP A 453 -31.69 -21.11 9.25
CA ASP A 453 -33.08 -21.51 9.48
C ASP A 453 -33.95 -21.45 8.21
N TRP A 454 -33.42 -21.90 7.06
CA TRP A 454 -34.13 -21.90 5.77
C TRP A 454 -34.81 -23.24 5.43
N THR A 455 -34.54 -24.31 6.17
CA THR A 455 -35.02 -25.67 5.84
C THR A 455 -36.24 -26.16 6.63
N LYS A 456 -36.75 -25.41 7.61
CA LYS A 456 -37.96 -25.81 8.38
C LYS A 456 -39.30 -25.31 7.81
N ASN A 457 -39.29 -24.50 6.76
CA ASN A 457 -40.48 -23.82 6.23
C ASN A 457 -41.24 -24.56 5.11
N LYS A 458 -41.02 -25.86 4.88
CA LYS A 458 -41.79 -26.60 3.86
C LYS A 458 -42.83 -27.58 4.40
N ASP A 459 -42.74 -28.01 5.66
CA ASP A 459 -43.62 -29.07 6.17
C ASP A 459 -44.54 -28.65 7.34
N LYS A 460 -44.50 -27.37 7.79
CA LYS A 460 -45.28 -26.90 8.96
C LYS A 460 -46.40 -25.91 8.67
N ASP A 461 -46.61 -25.46 7.44
CA ASP A 461 -47.67 -24.49 7.08
C ASP A 461 -49.08 -25.09 6.95
N LYS A 462 -49.39 -26.22 7.61
CA LYS A 462 -50.72 -26.84 7.47
C LYS A 462 -51.45 -27.29 8.73
N ALA A 463 -50.89 -27.14 9.93
CA ALA A 463 -51.65 -27.47 11.12
C ALA A 463 -51.17 -26.64 12.31
N ALA A 464 -52.13 -26.00 13.00
CA ALA A 464 -51.98 -25.15 14.18
C ALA A 464 -51.42 -23.75 13.86
N SER A 465 -52.20 -22.81 13.31
CA SER A 465 -53.44 -22.24 13.84
C SER A 465 -53.51 -22.20 15.37
N GLU A 466 -53.67 -20.98 15.88
CA GLU A 466 -54.21 -20.66 17.22
C GLU A 466 -53.27 -21.08 18.36
N THR A 467 -52.56 -20.19 19.05
CA THR A 467 -52.95 -18.91 19.63
C THR A 467 -51.65 -18.30 20.22
N GLU A 468 -51.58 -16.99 20.44
CA GLU A 468 -50.51 -16.28 21.21
C GLU A 468 -49.32 -15.66 20.45
N GLY A 469 -49.34 -15.63 19.11
CA GLY A 469 -48.29 -14.99 18.29
C GLY A 469 -48.63 -13.62 17.68
N GLN A 470 -49.66 -12.91 18.16
CA GLN A 470 -50.26 -11.79 17.40
C GLN A 470 -49.85 -10.37 17.83
N GLU A 471 -49.10 -10.16 18.91
CA GLU A 471 -48.71 -8.79 19.31
C GLU A 471 -47.27 -8.38 18.97
N MET A 472 -46.28 -9.29 18.95
CA MET A 472 -44.90 -8.90 18.60
C MET A 472 -44.58 -8.91 17.10
N ASN A 473 -45.32 -9.66 16.28
CA ASN A 473 -45.00 -9.78 14.84
C ASN A 473 -45.54 -8.60 14.00
N ASN A 474 -46.50 -7.85 14.55
CA ASN A 474 -47.04 -6.65 13.89
C ASN A 474 -46.12 -5.41 14.01
N GLN A 475 -45.09 -5.45 14.87
CA GLN A 475 -44.08 -4.38 14.97
C GLN A 475 -42.90 -4.58 14.00
N ARG A 476 -42.52 -5.81 13.65
CA ARG A 476 -41.41 -6.07 12.72
C ARG A 476 -41.80 -6.03 11.24
N PHE A 477 -43.04 -6.38 10.88
CA PHE A 477 -43.49 -6.31 9.47
C PHE A 477 -43.96 -4.92 9.00
N LYS A 478 -43.97 -3.90 9.88
CA LYS A 478 -44.19 -2.50 9.49
C LYS A 478 -42.91 -1.70 9.19
N GLN A 479 -41.72 -2.25 9.44
CA GLN A 479 -40.44 -1.52 9.26
C GLN A 479 -39.81 -1.64 7.87
N SER A 480 -40.36 -2.47 6.96
CA SER A 480 -39.79 -2.69 5.61
C SER A 480 -40.51 -1.96 4.47
N GLU A 481 -41.63 -1.27 4.74
CA GLU A 481 -42.25 -0.39 3.74
C GLU A 481 -41.51 0.96 3.71
N GLY A 482 -40.58 1.11 2.77
CA GLY A 482 -39.95 2.41 2.46
C GLY A 482 -38.41 2.41 2.40
N LEU A 483 -37.73 1.32 2.73
CA LEU A 483 -36.26 1.24 2.63
C LEU A 483 -35.81 1.05 1.17
N LEU A 484 -34.99 1.97 0.67
CA LEU A 484 -34.36 1.93 -0.64
C LEU A 484 -33.42 0.72 -0.74
N ASN A 485 -33.40 0.07 -1.91
CA ASN A 485 -32.68 -1.18 -2.10
C ASN A 485 -31.33 -0.98 -2.82
N LEU A 486 -30.21 -1.32 -2.17
CA LEU A 486 -28.86 -1.24 -2.75
C LEU A 486 -28.59 -2.22 -3.91
N TYR A 487 -29.53 -3.12 -4.21
CA TYR A 487 -29.46 -4.02 -5.37
C TYR A 487 -30.29 -3.52 -6.56
N ALA A 488 -31.09 -2.46 -6.38
CA ALA A 488 -31.87 -1.84 -7.43
C ALA A 488 -31.14 -0.60 -7.97
N PRO A 489 -30.76 -0.54 -9.27
CA PRO A 489 -30.01 0.57 -9.85
C PRO A 489 -30.67 1.95 -9.64
N GLU A 490 -32.00 2.01 -9.69
CA GLU A 490 -32.75 3.25 -9.48
C GLU A 490 -32.64 3.80 -8.06
N ASP A 491 -32.55 2.91 -7.07
CA ASP A 491 -32.43 3.29 -5.66
C ASP A 491 -30.97 3.62 -5.30
N ILE A 492 -30.01 2.89 -5.86
CA ILE A 492 -28.58 3.22 -5.80
C ILE A 492 -28.38 4.66 -6.29
N ARG A 493 -28.95 5.02 -7.45
CA ARG A 493 -28.83 6.35 -8.01
C ARG A 493 -29.38 7.44 -7.08
N LYS A 494 -30.55 7.22 -6.45
CA LYS A 494 -31.12 8.17 -5.47
C LYS A 494 -30.19 8.39 -4.29
N ILE A 495 -29.60 7.32 -3.76
CA ILE A 495 -28.68 7.36 -2.61
C ILE A 495 -27.39 8.09 -3.00
N LEU A 496 -26.82 7.79 -4.16
CA LEU A 496 -25.58 8.42 -4.63
C LEU A 496 -25.76 9.91 -4.92
N LEU A 497 -26.88 10.31 -5.54
CA LEU A 497 -27.19 11.73 -5.75
C LEU A 497 -27.30 12.49 -4.43
N GLN A 498 -27.86 11.87 -3.40
CA GLN A 498 -27.99 12.49 -2.09
C GLN A 498 -26.65 12.54 -1.33
N LEU A 499 -25.82 11.50 -1.45
CA LEU A 499 -24.44 11.49 -0.92
C LEU A 499 -23.54 12.51 -1.64
N GLU A 500 -23.74 12.73 -2.93
CA GLU A 500 -23.05 13.77 -3.70
C GLU A 500 -23.51 15.16 -3.25
N LYS A 501 -24.83 15.38 -3.14
CA LYS A 501 -25.41 16.64 -2.65
C LYS A 501 -24.91 17.03 -1.26
N THR A 502 -24.66 16.04 -0.40
CA THR A 502 -24.14 16.24 0.96
C THR A 502 -22.61 16.30 1.03
N GLY A 503 -21.92 16.17 -0.12
CA GLY A 503 -20.46 16.32 -0.24
C GLY A 503 -19.64 15.08 0.12
N TYR A 504 -20.28 13.93 0.35
CA TYR A 504 -19.60 12.68 0.74
C TYR A 504 -19.25 11.78 -0.46
N TYR A 505 -19.82 12.02 -1.64
CA TYR A 505 -19.59 11.24 -2.85
C TYR A 505 -19.19 12.13 -4.04
N ASN A 506 -18.07 11.80 -4.70
CA ASN A 506 -17.54 12.55 -5.86
C ASN A 506 -17.37 11.63 -7.10
N GLY A 507 -18.13 10.53 -7.16
CA GLY A 507 -18.03 9.55 -8.24
C GLY A 507 -19.22 9.59 -9.22
N PRO A 508 -19.25 8.69 -10.22
CA PRO A 508 -20.38 8.56 -11.13
C PRO A 508 -21.65 8.13 -10.39
N THR A 509 -22.78 8.83 -10.59
CA THR A 509 -24.04 8.51 -9.90
C THR A 509 -24.90 7.48 -10.64
N ASP A 510 -24.50 7.07 -11.84
CA ASP A 510 -25.13 6.08 -12.71
C ASP A 510 -24.59 4.65 -12.50
N LEU A 511 -24.31 4.29 -11.25
CA LEU A 511 -23.81 2.95 -10.92
C LEU A 511 -24.89 1.87 -11.10
N ILE A 512 -24.54 0.82 -11.83
CA ILE A 512 -25.36 -0.40 -11.97
C ILE A 512 -25.33 -1.24 -10.68
N SER A 513 -24.26 -1.14 -9.88
CA SER A 513 -24.08 -1.91 -8.64
C SER A 513 -23.30 -1.14 -7.57
N TRP A 514 -23.53 -1.50 -6.30
CA TRP A 514 -22.93 -0.84 -5.13
C TRP A 514 -21.43 -1.17 -4.97
N ASN A 515 -20.58 -0.30 -5.51
CA ASN A 515 -19.13 -0.49 -5.58
C ASN A 515 -18.37 0.01 -4.32
N SER A 516 -17.06 -0.18 -4.30
CA SER A 516 -16.19 0.20 -3.17
C SER A 516 -16.18 1.70 -2.89
N VAL A 517 -16.30 2.54 -3.92
CA VAL A 517 -16.33 4.02 -3.77
C VAL A 517 -17.63 4.47 -3.11
N ALA A 518 -18.76 3.88 -3.51
CA ALA A 518 -20.07 4.12 -2.88
C ALA A 518 -20.09 3.67 -1.42
N ARG A 519 -19.51 2.51 -1.10
CA ARG A 519 -19.35 2.03 0.29
C ARG A 519 -18.51 2.96 1.14
N ALA A 520 -17.38 3.43 0.62
CA ALA A 520 -16.51 4.36 1.33
C ALA A 520 -17.22 5.71 1.60
N ALA A 521 -17.98 6.21 0.64
CA ALA A 521 -18.77 7.43 0.82
C ALA A 521 -19.88 7.25 1.87
N LEU A 522 -20.58 6.11 1.86
CA LEU A 522 -21.59 5.79 2.87
C LEU A 522 -20.97 5.68 4.28
N ALA A 523 -19.82 5.03 4.40
CA ALA A 523 -19.11 4.91 5.68
C ALA A 523 -18.68 6.28 6.23
N ARG A 524 -18.18 7.18 5.36
CA ARG A 524 -17.85 8.57 5.72
C ARG A 524 -19.09 9.36 6.16
N PHE A 525 -20.18 9.23 5.43
CA PHE A 525 -21.45 9.88 5.79
C PHE A 525 -21.94 9.41 7.17
N LYS A 526 -21.93 8.09 7.42
CA LYS A 526 -22.29 7.51 8.71
C LYS A 526 -21.40 7.99 9.84
N ALA A 527 -20.08 7.99 9.64
CA ALA A 527 -19.13 8.50 10.62
C ALA A 527 -19.41 9.97 10.96
N ALA A 528 -19.67 10.80 9.94
CA ALA A 528 -19.97 12.22 10.12
C ALA A 528 -21.31 12.48 10.83
N LYS A 529 -22.31 11.60 10.67
CA LYS A 529 -23.60 11.67 11.36
C LYS A 529 -23.63 10.88 12.68
N MET A 530 -22.47 10.42 13.17
CA MET A 530 -22.34 9.59 14.39
C MET A 530 -23.20 8.32 14.37
N LEU A 531 -23.44 7.78 13.17
CA LEU A 531 -24.11 6.50 12.97
C LEU A 531 -23.11 5.35 13.01
N ARG A 532 -23.61 4.12 13.17
CA ARG A 532 -22.76 2.91 13.13
C ARG A 532 -21.98 2.86 11.82
N THR A 533 -20.66 2.86 11.88
CA THR A 533 -19.74 2.89 10.73
C THR A 533 -19.57 1.51 10.10
N ASP A 534 -20.67 0.85 9.77
CA ASP A 534 -20.69 -0.37 8.97
C ASP A 534 -21.13 -0.09 7.53
N ASP A 535 -20.88 -1.04 6.64
CA ASP A 535 -21.21 -0.97 5.22
C ASP A 535 -22.70 -1.29 4.91
N LYS A 536 -23.50 -1.53 5.96
CA LYS A 536 -24.91 -1.92 5.84
C LYS A 536 -25.82 -0.72 5.57
N TRP A 537 -26.74 -0.86 4.63
CA TRP A 537 -27.81 0.13 4.45
C TRP A 537 -29.00 -0.21 5.35
N ASP A 538 -29.31 0.69 6.29
CA ASP A 538 -30.41 0.55 7.24
C ASP A 538 -31.31 1.79 7.27
N LEU A 539 -32.44 1.68 7.96
CA LEU A 539 -33.47 2.72 8.00
C LEU A 539 -32.96 4.01 8.65
N GLU A 540 -32.12 3.89 9.68
CA GLU A 540 -31.52 5.02 10.38
C GLU A 540 -30.61 5.83 9.44
N THR A 541 -29.80 5.14 8.64
CA THR A 541 -28.96 5.76 7.61
C THR A 541 -29.78 6.43 6.53
N GLN A 542 -30.86 5.79 6.07
CA GLN A 542 -31.75 6.39 5.08
C GLN A 542 -32.44 7.64 5.62
N GLN A 543 -32.93 7.60 6.85
CA GLN A 543 -33.56 8.76 7.49
C GLN A 543 -32.56 9.90 7.69
N ALA A 544 -31.32 9.61 8.07
CA ALA A 544 -30.29 10.63 8.20
C ALA A 544 -29.89 11.23 6.84
N LEU A 545 -29.84 10.42 5.78
CA LEU A 545 -29.41 10.87 4.46
C LEU A 545 -30.47 11.71 3.73
N PHE A 546 -31.75 11.32 3.86
CA PHE A 546 -32.87 11.99 3.20
C PHE A 546 -33.65 12.95 4.11
N GLY A 547 -33.45 12.89 5.43
CA GLY A 547 -34.13 13.71 6.42
C GLY A 547 -33.75 15.19 6.40
N ASP A 548 -32.57 15.54 5.87
CA ASP A 548 -32.10 16.93 5.72
C ASP A 548 -32.77 17.68 4.53
N THR A 549 -33.89 17.18 4.00
CA THR A 549 -34.70 17.89 2.99
C THR A 549 -36.05 18.35 3.55
N GLY A 550 -36.02 19.10 4.65
CA GLY A 550 -37.09 20.03 5.03
C GLY A 550 -36.82 21.42 4.42
N PRO A 551 -37.84 22.16 3.95
CA PRO A 551 -37.64 23.46 3.30
C PRO A 551 -37.23 24.53 4.32
N ASP A 552 -36.25 25.36 3.94
CA ASP A 552 -35.81 26.63 4.55
C ASP A 552 -35.71 26.71 6.09
N ARG A 553 -34.46 26.74 6.60
CA ARG A 553 -34.06 27.58 7.73
C ARG A 553 -32.64 28.09 7.59
#